data_AF-A0A812YCF8-F1
#
_entry.id   AF-A0A812YCF8-F1
#
_cell.length_a   1.000
_cell.length_b   1.000
_cell.length_c   1.000
_cell.angle_alpha   90.00
_cell.angle_beta   90.00
_cell.angle_gamma   90.00
#
_symmetry.space_group_name_H-M   'P 1'
#
loop_
_entity.id
_entity.type
_entity.pdbx_description
1 polymer ?
#
loop_
_entity_poly.entity_id
_entity_poly.type
_entity_poly.pdbx_seq_one_letter_code
_entity_poly.pdbx_strand_id
1 'polypeptide(L)'
;MRCSAAAVICLLALRCAAHPCDEEVSSACPDRPGSELARCLKDKSEHESPTEISSGCADFIAVNAACAEDITKFCDEAFFSDDTALCLSTWTSPEDLSKKCSGVLEWALPKPEAADDEGGPTDELGLSEKDYAEKREWQAKRKAGRSAAIEKIRQDQKEEKELEALKKEDPAAYAQLVKEREEAKRSFEELKKRKRLMAAAEERERRQKMGTPDSEEESEEDAKKRKRIEERMEILREAKKKERVNWLPYALGGLFVAYIFFNVLNVFGSGDTSKKDDDDDKDD
;
A
#
# COMPACT_ATOMS: atom_id res chain seq x y z
N MET A 1 0.01 24.78 -10.47
CA MET A 1 -0.66 24.04 -9.38
C MET A 1 -1.30 22.79 -9.95
N ARG A 2 -0.71 21.62 -9.73
CA ARG A 2 -1.27 20.32 -10.17
C ARG A 2 -1.26 19.42 -8.95
N CYS A 3 -2.45 19.15 -8.41
CA CYS A 3 -2.64 18.22 -7.31
C CYS A 3 -2.44 16.79 -7.81
N SER A 4 -1.41 16.13 -7.28
CA SER A 4 -1.14 14.70 -7.44
C SER A 4 -2.26 13.87 -6.81
N ALA A 5 -3.04 13.19 -7.65
CA ALA A 5 -3.89 12.08 -7.24
C ALA A 5 -3.05 10.79 -7.22
N ALA A 6 -2.25 10.61 -6.17
CA ALA A 6 -1.51 9.38 -5.90
C ALA A 6 -1.28 9.22 -4.39
N ALA A 7 -2.36 9.15 -3.61
CA ALA A 7 -2.31 8.91 -2.17
C ALA A 7 -3.62 8.27 -1.69
N VAL A 8 -3.94 7.04 -2.11
CA VAL A 8 -5.13 6.30 -1.60
C VAL A 8 -4.83 4.82 -1.29
N ILE A 9 -3.58 4.35 -1.32
CA ILE A 9 -3.29 2.93 -0.99
C ILE A 9 -2.07 2.82 -0.08
N CYS A 10 -2.22 3.28 1.17
CA CYS A 10 -1.42 2.83 2.32
C CYS A 10 -2.16 3.17 3.64
N LEU A 11 -3.45 2.83 3.72
CA LEU A 11 -4.34 3.11 4.87
C LEU A 11 -5.00 1.82 5.38
N LEU A 12 -4.30 0.69 5.30
CA LEU A 12 -4.82 -0.65 5.66
C LEU A 12 -3.90 -1.47 6.57
N ALA A 13 -2.96 -0.84 7.29
CA ALA A 13 -2.21 -1.53 8.35
C ALA A 13 -1.73 -0.61 9.48
N LEU A 14 -2.37 0.55 9.68
CA LEU A 14 -2.34 1.15 11.00
C LEU A 14 -3.47 0.49 11.79
N ARG A 15 -3.27 -0.80 12.14
CA ARG A 15 -3.91 -1.29 13.36
C ARG A 15 -3.29 -0.42 14.44
N CYS A 16 -4.03 0.60 14.91
CA CYS A 16 -3.86 1.02 16.29
C CYS A 16 -3.77 -0.30 17.05
N ALA A 17 -2.63 -0.55 17.68
CA ALA A 17 -2.43 -1.75 18.47
C ALA A 17 -3.41 -1.62 19.64
N ALA A 18 -4.66 -2.01 19.37
CA ALA A 18 -5.65 -2.23 20.39
C ALA A 18 -4.99 -3.20 21.35
N HIS A 19 -5.09 -2.87 22.63
CA HIS A 19 -4.47 -3.63 23.69
C HIS A 19 -4.79 -5.12 23.47
N PRO A 20 -3.83 -6.04 23.66
CA PRO A 20 -4.02 -7.45 23.32
C PRO A 20 -5.22 -8.11 24.02
N CYS A 21 -5.79 -7.47 25.05
CA CYS A 21 -6.98 -7.89 25.77
C CYS A 21 -8.23 -7.00 25.59
N ASP A 22 -8.25 -5.97 24.74
CA ASP A 22 -9.36 -5.01 24.67
C ASP A 22 -10.70 -5.66 24.28
N GLU A 23 -10.67 -6.57 23.31
CA GLU A 23 -11.87 -7.29 22.85
C GLU A 23 -12.38 -8.26 23.93
N GLU A 24 -11.46 -8.89 24.66
CA GLU A 24 -11.76 -9.82 25.74
C GLU A 24 -12.28 -9.13 27.00
N VAL A 25 -11.68 -8.00 27.39
CA VAL A 25 -12.09 -7.20 28.55
C VAL A 25 -13.49 -6.63 28.33
N SER A 26 -13.73 -6.04 27.16
CA SER A 26 -15.02 -5.41 26.84
C SER A 26 -16.17 -6.41 26.71
N SER A 27 -15.88 -7.67 26.39
CA SER A 27 -16.90 -8.73 26.27
C SER A 27 -17.10 -9.53 27.56
N ALA A 28 -16.04 -9.85 28.29
CA ALA A 28 -16.13 -10.73 29.46
C ALA A 28 -16.35 -9.96 30.77
N CYS A 29 -15.74 -8.78 30.93
CA CYS A 29 -15.64 -8.08 32.22
C CYS A 29 -15.70 -6.54 32.09
N PRO A 30 -16.72 -5.95 31.42
CA PRO A 30 -16.76 -4.51 31.13
C PRO A 30 -16.85 -3.62 32.38
N ASP A 31 -17.46 -4.12 33.46
CA ASP A 31 -17.75 -3.33 34.67
C ASP A 31 -16.69 -3.48 35.79
N ARG A 32 -15.59 -4.21 35.54
CA ARG A 32 -14.56 -4.48 36.56
C ARG A 32 -13.44 -3.43 36.54
N PRO A 33 -12.96 -2.96 37.71
CA PRO A 33 -11.81 -2.07 37.76
C PRO A 33 -10.54 -2.81 37.34
N GLY A 34 -9.54 -2.08 36.81
CA GLY A 34 -8.32 -2.67 36.23
C GLY A 34 -7.57 -3.65 37.15
N SER A 35 -7.58 -3.41 38.46
CA SER A 35 -6.96 -4.31 39.45
C SER A 35 -7.68 -5.66 39.62
N GLU A 36 -8.98 -5.74 39.32
CA GLU A 36 -9.79 -6.96 39.40
C GLU A 36 -9.93 -7.69 38.05
N LEU A 37 -9.55 -7.05 36.94
CA LEU A 37 -9.65 -7.64 35.60
C LEU A 37 -8.87 -8.95 35.48
N ALA A 38 -7.67 -9.03 36.08
CA ALA A 38 -6.87 -10.27 36.07
C ALA A 38 -7.64 -11.47 36.67
N ARG A 39 -8.42 -11.22 37.72
CA ARG A 39 -9.21 -12.25 38.41
C ARG A 39 -10.41 -12.65 37.57
N CYS A 40 -11.15 -11.67 37.06
CA CYS A 40 -12.32 -11.90 36.21
C CYS A 40 -11.94 -12.66 34.93
N LEU A 41 -10.88 -12.24 34.23
CA LEU A 41 -10.42 -12.92 33.00
C LEU A 41 -9.93 -14.36 33.27
N LYS A 42 -9.35 -14.63 34.44
CA LYS A 42 -8.88 -15.97 34.81
C LYS A 42 -10.02 -16.94 35.15
N ASP A 43 -11.11 -16.44 35.72
CA ASP A 43 -12.26 -17.26 36.10
C ASP A 43 -13.38 -17.16 35.07
N LYS A 44 -13.52 -18.20 34.23
CA LYS A 44 -14.58 -18.28 33.21
C LYS A 44 -16.00 -18.23 33.80
N SER A 45 -16.16 -18.50 35.10
CA SER A 45 -17.47 -18.41 35.76
C SER A 45 -17.87 -16.98 36.11
N GLU A 46 -16.92 -16.04 36.14
CA GLU A 46 -17.16 -14.62 36.36
C GLU A 46 -17.39 -13.85 35.05
N HIS A 47 -17.25 -14.50 33.88
CA HIS A 47 -17.45 -13.86 32.58
C HIS A 47 -18.93 -13.61 32.32
N GLU A 48 -19.27 -12.36 31.94
CA GLU A 48 -20.65 -12.01 31.56
C GLU A 48 -21.07 -12.65 30.24
N SER A 49 -20.12 -12.81 29.32
CA SER A 49 -20.31 -13.52 28.06
C SER A 49 -19.19 -14.56 27.83
N PRO A 50 -19.50 -15.70 27.19
CA PRO A 50 -18.48 -16.72 26.93
C PRO A 50 -17.50 -16.23 25.87
N THR A 51 -16.31 -15.81 26.32
CA THR A 51 -15.24 -15.31 25.44
C THR A 51 -14.05 -16.27 25.42
N GLU A 52 -13.48 -16.47 24.24
CA GLU A 52 -12.21 -17.20 24.08
C GLU A 52 -11.04 -16.22 24.20
N ILE A 53 -10.18 -16.43 25.21
CA ILE A 53 -9.03 -15.56 25.46
C ILE A 53 -7.95 -15.85 24.42
N SER A 54 -7.53 -14.82 23.67
CA SER A 54 -6.40 -14.95 22.74
C SER A 54 -5.09 -15.26 23.48
N SER A 55 -4.14 -15.92 22.81
CA SER A 55 -2.84 -16.22 23.43
C SER A 55 -2.11 -14.96 23.88
N GLY A 56 -2.18 -13.88 23.08
CA GLY A 56 -1.58 -12.59 23.45
C GLY A 56 -2.20 -11.99 24.70
N CYS A 57 -3.52 -12.08 24.87
CA CYS A 57 -4.17 -11.64 26.10
C CYS A 57 -3.79 -12.51 27.30
N ALA A 58 -3.71 -13.84 27.13
CA ALA A 58 -3.29 -14.75 28.19
C ALA A 58 -1.87 -14.43 28.71
N ASP A 59 -0.95 -14.13 27.80
CA ASP A 59 0.43 -13.76 28.13
C ASP A 59 0.48 -12.43 28.90
N PHE A 60 -0.32 -11.45 28.47
CA PHE A 60 -0.42 -10.17 29.12
C PHE A 60 -1.08 -10.24 30.52
N ILE A 61 -2.10 -11.09 30.70
CA ILE A 61 -2.67 -11.39 32.02
C ILE A 61 -1.59 -12.01 32.93
N ALA A 62 -0.76 -12.90 32.40
CA ALA A 62 0.33 -13.52 33.16
C ALA A 62 1.37 -12.48 33.61
N VAL A 63 1.74 -11.53 32.75
CA VAL A 63 2.63 -10.40 33.09
C VAL A 63 2.02 -9.55 34.21
N ASN A 64 0.77 -9.10 34.06
CA ASN A 64 0.13 -8.26 35.07
C ASN A 64 -0.04 -8.97 36.42
N ALA A 65 -0.36 -10.27 36.41
CA ALA A 65 -0.49 -11.06 37.63
C ALA A 65 0.86 -11.32 38.33
N ALA A 66 1.93 -11.54 37.56
CA ALA A 66 3.26 -11.78 38.10
C ALA A 66 3.97 -10.50 38.56
N CYS A 67 3.71 -9.38 37.88
CA CYS A 67 4.31 -8.06 38.12
C CYS A 67 3.44 -7.14 38.99
N ALA A 68 2.40 -7.65 39.65
CA ALA A 68 1.41 -6.80 40.31
C ALA A 68 2.03 -5.84 41.34
N GLU A 69 2.98 -6.30 42.15
CA GLU A 69 3.68 -5.47 43.14
C GLU A 69 4.59 -4.42 42.49
N ASP A 70 5.17 -4.73 41.34
CA ASP A 70 6.10 -3.85 40.63
C ASP A 70 5.32 -2.77 39.85
N ILE A 71 4.16 -3.12 39.28
CA ILE A 71 3.24 -2.17 38.62
C ILE A 71 2.75 -1.11 39.61
N THR A 72 2.36 -1.52 40.82
CA THR A 72 1.95 -0.57 41.88
C THR A 72 3.09 0.37 42.31
N LYS A 73 4.34 -0.09 42.28
CA LYS A 73 5.49 0.72 42.73
C LYS A 73 6.03 1.64 41.64
N PHE A 74 6.10 1.17 40.39
CA PHE A 74 6.82 1.84 39.32
C PHE A 74 5.93 2.39 38.20
N CYS A 75 4.71 1.87 38.05
CA CYS A 75 3.81 2.19 36.94
C CYS A 75 2.48 2.78 37.40
N ASP A 76 2.46 3.49 38.54
CA ASP A 76 1.29 4.25 39.05
C ASP A 76 -0.02 3.45 39.11
N GLU A 77 0.04 2.16 39.45
CA GLU A 77 -1.14 1.27 39.48
C GLU A 77 -1.89 1.18 38.13
N ALA A 78 -1.21 1.49 37.02
CA ALA A 78 -1.75 1.36 35.68
C ALA A 78 -1.80 -0.12 35.27
N PHE A 79 -2.73 -0.88 35.85
CA PHE A 79 -3.01 -2.26 35.48
C PHE A 79 -3.79 -2.32 34.16
N PHE A 80 -3.42 -3.24 33.28
CA PHE A 80 -4.10 -3.46 31.99
C PHE A 80 -4.20 -2.21 31.09
N SER A 81 -3.17 -1.36 31.10
CA SER A 81 -3.03 -0.28 30.14
C SER A 81 -1.94 -0.61 29.11
N ASP A 82 -2.00 0.04 27.95
CA ASP A 82 -0.94 -0.08 26.93
C ASP A 82 0.44 0.35 27.48
N ASP A 83 0.43 1.28 28.42
CA ASP A 83 1.64 1.81 29.05
C ASP A 83 2.24 0.84 30.08
N THR A 84 1.52 -0.16 30.60
CA THR A 84 2.07 -1.11 31.58
C THR A 84 3.25 -1.90 30.98
N ALA A 85 3.08 -2.39 29.75
CA ALA A 85 4.14 -3.14 29.06
C ALA A 85 5.34 -2.24 28.73
N LEU A 86 5.09 -0.99 28.34
CA LEU A 86 6.14 -0.01 28.06
C LEU A 86 6.88 0.40 29.34
N CYS A 87 6.16 0.62 30.43
CA CYS A 87 6.71 0.96 31.73
C CYS A 87 7.64 -0.14 32.27
N LEU A 88 7.18 -1.39 32.23
CA LEU A 88 7.97 -2.53 32.72
C LEU A 88 9.18 -2.84 31.84
N SER A 89 9.09 -2.63 30.52
CA SER A 89 10.17 -2.98 29.58
C SER A 89 11.18 -1.87 29.33
N THR A 90 10.73 -0.61 29.32
CA THR A 90 11.53 0.53 28.84
C THR A 90 11.84 1.52 29.95
N TRP A 91 10.90 1.75 30.88
CA TRP A 91 11.06 2.78 31.91
C TRP A 91 11.58 2.23 33.23
N THR A 92 11.46 0.92 33.45
CA THR A 92 11.95 0.25 34.66
C THR A 92 13.17 -0.60 34.33
N SER A 93 14.25 -0.46 35.11
CA SER A 93 15.42 -1.30 34.94
C SER A 93 15.07 -2.75 35.31
N PRO A 94 15.56 -3.76 34.57
CA PRO A 94 15.27 -5.16 34.85
C PRO A 94 15.81 -5.63 36.23
N GLU A 95 16.77 -4.90 36.79
CA GLU A 95 17.35 -5.14 38.12
C GLU A 95 16.42 -4.71 39.27
N ASP A 96 15.56 -3.72 39.03
CA ASP A 96 14.62 -3.18 40.02
C ASP A 96 13.31 -3.98 40.07
N LEU A 97 13.04 -4.79 39.04
CA LEU A 97 11.90 -5.68 38.97
C LEU A 97 12.08 -6.90 39.86
N SER A 98 10.99 -7.40 40.44
CA SER A 98 11.01 -8.66 41.15
C SER A 98 11.44 -9.80 40.21
N LYS A 99 12.16 -10.80 40.74
CA LYS A 99 12.60 -11.99 39.97
C LYS A 99 11.43 -12.73 39.28
N LYS A 100 10.22 -12.60 39.81
CA LYS A 100 9.00 -13.18 39.22
C LYS A 100 8.57 -12.37 38.00
N CYS A 101 8.55 -11.05 38.12
CA CYS A 101 8.19 -10.16 37.02
C CYS A 101 9.18 -10.26 35.87
N SER A 102 10.48 -10.16 36.13
CA SER A 102 11.51 -10.20 35.08
C SER A 102 11.53 -11.52 34.31
N GLY A 103 11.32 -12.66 34.98
CA GLY A 103 11.23 -13.96 34.30
C GLY A 103 10.02 -14.12 33.39
N VAL A 104 8.86 -13.58 33.78
CA VAL A 104 7.65 -13.60 32.93
C VAL A 104 7.78 -12.59 31.79
N LEU A 105 8.39 -11.43 32.06
CA LEU A 105 8.64 -10.40 31.05
C LEU A 105 9.61 -10.89 29.96
N GLU A 106 10.67 -11.64 30.32
CA GLU A 106 11.61 -12.23 29.35
C GLU A 106 10.95 -13.29 28.45
N TRP A 107 9.92 -13.97 28.96
CA TRP A 107 9.16 -14.95 28.18
C TRP A 107 8.10 -14.29 27.29
N ALA A 108 7.42 -13.25 27.78
CA ALA A 108 6.31 -12.59 27.09
C ALA A 108 6.78 -11.58 26.02
N LEU A 109 7.92 -10.93 26.23
CA LEU A 109 8.49 -10.04 25.22
C LEU A 109 9.20 -10.88 24.15
N PRO A 110 8.96 -10.60 22.85
CA PRO A 110 9.82 -11.13 21.81
C PRO A 110 11.24 -10.72 22.16
N LYS A 111 12.10 -11.70 22.47
CA LYS A 111 13.52 -11.42 22.62
C LYS A 111 13.92 -10.68 21.33
N PRO A 112 14.47 -9.45 21.41
CA PRO A 112 15.14 -8.91 20.24
C PRO A 112 16.16 -9.99 19.89
N GLU A 113 15.98 -10.65 18.74
CA GLU A 113 16.83 -11.78 18.38
C GLU A 113 18.26 -11.32 18.61
N ALA A 114 18.94 -12.08 19.48
CA ALA A 114 20.30 -11.79 19.86
C ALA A 114 21.07 -11.52 18.57
N ALA A 115 21.66 -10.33 18.51
CA ALA A 115 22.64 -10.01 17.50
C ALA A 115 23.58 -11.20 17.40
N ASP A 116 23.49 -11.95 16.30
CA ASP A 116 24.50 -12.93 15.94
C ASP A 116 25.84 -12.17 15.94
N ASP A 117 26.72 -12.55 16.86
CA ASP A 117 28.06 -12.03 17.14
C ASP A 117 29.03 -12.25 15.96
N GLU A 118 28.70 -11.77 14.76
CA GLU A 118 29.60 -11.70 13.58
C GLU A 118 29.53 -10.35 12.83
N GLY A 119 29.01 -9.31 13.48
CA GLY A 119 29.00 -7.95 12.95
C GLY A 119 30.21 -7.14 13.40
N GLY A 120 31.16 -6.86 12.51
CA GLY A 120 32.23 -5.88 12.73
C GLY A 120 31.71 -4.47 13.06
N PRO A 121 32.59 -3.51 13.37
CA PRO A 121 32.26 -2.21 13.95
C PRO A 121 31.09 -1.55 13.24
N THR A 122 29.93 -1.53 13.88
CA THR A 122 28.77 -0.78 13.42
C THR A 122 29.12 0.70 13.55
N ASP A 123 29.07 1.42 12.44
CA ASP A 123 29.03 2.89 12.40
C ASP A 123 27.95 3.42 13.38
N GLU A 124 28.04 4.68 13.84
CA GLU A 124 27.20 5.25 14.93
C GLU A 124 25.67 5.17 14.67
N LEU A 125 25.28 4.75 13.46
CA LEU A 125 23.90 4.50 13.03
C LEU A 125 23.47 3.02 13.10
N GLY A 126 24.29 2.10 13.60
CA GLY A 126 23.90 0.70 13.85
C GLY A 126 23.63 -0.13 12.58
N LEU A 127 24.08 0.32 11.41
CA LEU A 127 23.89 -0.38 10.14
C LEU A 127 25.16 -1.17 9.75
N SER A 128 24.99 -2.42 9.33
CA SER A 128 26.10 -3.26 8.90
C SER A 128 26.65 -2.81 7.54
N GLU A 129 27.92 -3.11 7.24
CA GLU A 129 28.52 -2.80 5.94
C GLU A 129 27.75 -3.45 4.77
N LYS A 130 27.13 -4.61 5.02
CA LYS A 130 26.26 -5.31 4.06
C LYS A 130 25.00 -4.48 3.76
N ASP A 131 24.38 -3.87 4.76
CA ASP A 131 23.20 -3.01 4.57
C ASP A 131 23.53 -1.77 3.74
N TYR A 132 24.74 -1.20 3.91
CA TYR A 132 25.22 -0.10 3.10
C TYR A 132 25.48 -0.49 1.64
N ALA A 133 25.96 -1.71 1.38
CA ALA A 133 26.13 -2.21 0.03
C ALA A 133 24.77 -2.41 -0.66
N GLU A 134 23.83 -3.09 0.00
CA GLU A 134 22.48 -3.32 -0.52
C GLU A 134 21.73 -2.00 -0.77
N LYS A 135 21.80 -1.05 0.16
CA LYS A 135 21.20 0.27 0.01
C LYS A 135 21.80 1.03 -1.17
N ARG A 136 23.12 0.93 -1.41
CA ARG A 136 23.78 1.55 -2.57
C ARG A 136 23.34 0.90 -3.87
N GLU A 137 23.26 -0.41 -3.94
CA GLU A 137 22.77 -1.14 -5.12
C GLU A 137 21.31 -0.80 -5.43
N TRP A 138 20.46 -0.76 -4.41
CA TRP A 138 19.06 -0.37 -4.54
C TRP A 138 18.91 1.06 -5.06
N GLN A 139 19.68 2.01 -4.51
CA GLN A 139 19.70 3.39 -4.99
C GLN A 139 20.20 3.48 -6.43
N ALA A 140 21.25 2.74 -6.78
CA ALA A 140 21.79 2.68 -8.14
C ALA A 140 20.76 2.13 -9.12
N LYS A 141 20.07 1.04 -8.79
CA LYS A 141 19.01 0.43 -9.61
C LYS A 141 17.84 1.40 -9.83
N ARG A 142 17.41 2.12 -8.80
CA ARG A 142 16.34 3.14 -8.93
C ARG A 142 16.79 4.35 -9.74
N LYS A 143 18.03 4.80 -9.56
CA LYS A 143 18.60 5.90 -10.34
C LYS A 143 18.68 5.50 -11.82
N ALA A 144 19.18 4.31 -12.12
CA ALA A 144 19.25 3.75 -13.47
C ALA A 144 17.86 3.59 -14.11
N GLY A 145 16.87 3.08 -13.36
CA GLY A 145 15.49 2.98 -13.84
C GLY A 145 14.87 4.33 -14.17
N ARG A 146 15.11 5.36 -13.33
CA ARG A 146 14.64 6.73 -13.58
C ARG A 146 15.33 7.36 -14.79
N SER A 147 16.64 7.22 -14.93
CA SER A 147 17.37 7.77 -16.07
C SER A 147 16.97 7.11 -17.38
N ALA A 148 16.80 5.78 -17.40
CA ALA A 148 16.33 5.05 -18.58
C ALA A 148 14.91 5.46 -19.00
N ALA A 149 14.00 5.70 -18.04
CA ALA A 149 12.65 6.19 -18.34
C ALA A 149 12.68 7.62 -18.93
N ILE A 150 13.51 8.51 -18.36
CA ILE A 150 13.68 9.87 -18.86
C ILE A 150 14.29 9.88 -20.27
N GLU A 151 15.26 9.00 -20.53
CA GLU A 151 15.88 8.87 -21.84
C GLU A 151 14.89 8.39 -22.89
N LYS A 152 14.04 7.40 -22.57
CA LYS A 152 12.95 6.97 -23.47
C LYS A 152 11.99 8.10 -23.81
N ILE A 153 11.54 8.87 -22.81
CA ILE A 153 10.66 10.03 -23.06
C ILE A 153 11.34 11.06 -23.97
N ARG A 154 12.66 11.29 -23.80
CA ARG A 154 13.41 12.20 -24.67
C ARG A 154 13.56 11.66 -26.09
N GLN A 155 13.72 10.35 -26.27
CA GLN A 155 13.77 9.71 -27.58
C GLN A 155 12.40 9.76 -28.26
N ASP A 156 11.32 9.38 -27.56
CA ASP A 156 9.95 9.45 -28.08
C ASP A 156 9.58 10.88 -28.51
N GLN A 157 9.95 11.90 -27.73
CA GLN A 157 9.74 13.31 -28.10
C GLN A 157 10.55 13.76 -29.31
N LYS A 158 11.73 13.18 -29.56
CA LYS A 158 12.53 13.48 -30.76
C LYS A 158 11.91 12.82 -31.98
N GLU A 159 11.56 11.54 -31.89
CA GLU A 159 10.89 10.81 -32.96
C GLU A 159 9.54 11.45 -33.34
N GLU A 160 8.78 11.91 -32.35
CA GLU A 160 7.51 12.62 -32.59
C GLU A 160 7.73 13.93 -33.36
N LYS A 161 8.74 14.72 -32.98
CA LYS A 161 9.09 15.96 -33.70
C LYS A 161 9.59 15.69 -35.12
N GLU A 162 10.38 14.64 -35.32
CA GLU A 162 10.85 14.23 -36.65
C GLU A 162 9.67 13.77 -37.52
N LEU A 163 8.71 13.02 -36.96
CA LEU A 163 7.49 12.63 -37.65
C LEU A 163 6.59 13.84 -37.97
N GLU A 164 6.51 14.82 -37.08
CA GLU A 164 5.77 16.06 -37.32
C GLU A 164 6.42 16.92 -38.41
N ALA A 165 7.75 17.00 -38.42
CA ALA A 165 8.51 17.66 -39.48
C ALA A 165 8.29 16.94 -40.83
N LEU A 166 8.41 15.62 -40.87
CA LEU A 166 8.17 14.81 -42.08
C LEU A 166 6.74 15.00 -42.61
N LYS A 167 5.75 15.09 -41.71
CA LYS A 167 4.35 15.37 -42.09
C LYS A 167 4.19 16.74 -42.74
N LYS A 168 4.98 17.73 -42.33
CA LYS A 168 4.95 19.10 -42.86
C LYS A 168 5.71 19.22 -44.18
N GLU A 169 6.85 18.55 -44.31
CA GLU A 169 7.71 18.59 -45.49
C GLU A 169 7.16 17.71 -46.62
N ASP A 170 6.85 16.44 -46.34
CA ASP A 170 6.45 15.43 -47.33
C ASP A 170 5.28 14.55 -46.83
N PRO A 171 4.02 15.01 -46.98
CA PRO A 171 2.85 14.28 -46.48
C PRO A 171 2.65 12.90 -47.16
N ALA A 172 3.13 12.72 -48.39
CA ALA A 172 3.07 11.44 -49.10
C ALA A 172 4.00 10.39 -48.48
N ALA A 173 5.22 10.79 -48.11
CA ALA A 173 6.17 9.91 -47.43
C ALA A 173 5.68 9.51 -46.04
N TYR A 174 5.10 10.47 -45.29
CA TYR A 174 4.47 10.18 -44.00
C TYR A 174 3.34 9.15 -44.13
N ALA A 175 2.47 9.27 -45.14
CA ALA A 175 1.38 8.33 -45.38
C ALA A 175 1.87 6.90 -45.69
N GLN A 176 2.97 6.77 -46.45
CA GLN A 176 3.61 5.48 -46.71
C GLN A 176 4.16 4.86 -45.42
N LEU A 177 4.88 5.65 -44.60
CA LEU A 177 5.43 5.20 -43.32
C LEU A 177 4.34 4.72 -42.35
N VAL A 178 3.20 5.44 -42.29
CA VAL A 178 2.05 5.01 -41.48
C VAL A 178 1.49 3.69 -41.97
N LYS A 179 1.35 3.52 -43.30
CA LYS A 179 0.85 2.27 -43.90
C LYS A 179 1.77 1.09 -43.63
N GLU A 180 3.08 1.26 -43.78
CA GLU A 180 4.08 0.23 -43.45
C GLU A 180 4.03 -0.15 -41.96
N ARG A 181 3.89 0.83 -41.06
CA ARG A 181 3.75 0.58 -39.62
C ARG A 181 2.47 -0.19 -39.29
N GLU A 182 1.37 0.03 -40.01
CA GLU A 182 0.13 -0.74 -39.86
C GLU A 182 0.26 -2.16 -40.38
N GLU A 183 0.87 -2.37 -41.55
CA GLU A 183 1.13 -3.71 -42.11
C GLU A 183 2.08 -4.52 -41.22
N ALA A 184 3.11 -3.87 -40.65
CA ALA A 184 3.99 -4.48 -39.65
C ALA A 184 3.23 -4.89 -38.37
N LYS A 185 2.30 -4.06 -37.89
CA LYS A 185 1.44 -4.42 -36.74
C LYS A 185 0.54 -5.61 -37.06
N ARG A 186 -0.07 -5.65 -38.25
CA ARG A 186 -0.92 -6.78 -38.68
C ARG A 186 -0.14 -8.08 -38.76
N SER A 187 1.02 -8.06 -39.40
CA SER A 187 1.89 -9.25 -39.50
C SER A 187 2.40 -9.71 -38.13
N PHE A 188 2.74 -8.79 -37.23
CA PHE A 188 3.11 -9.12 -35.86
C PHE A 188 1.95 -9.75 -35.07
N GLU A 189 0.72 -9.23 -35.21
CA GLU A 189 -0.47 -9.81 -34.59
C GLU A 189 -0.79 -11.21 -35.13
N GLU A 190 -0.63 -11.44 -36.44
CA GLU A 190 -0.77 -12.75 -37.06
C GLU A 190 0.29 -13.73 -36.55
N LEU A 191 1.55 -13.31 -36.45
CA LEU A 191 2.62 -14.12 -35.85
C LEU A 191 2.31 -14.46 -34.40
N LYS A 192 1.78 -13.51 -33.63
CA LYS A 192 1.36 -13.74 -32.23
C LYS A 192 0.20 -14.72 -32.15
N LYS A 193 -0.78 -14.64 -33.05
CA LYS A 193 -1.89 -15.62 -33.17
C LYS A 193 -1.34 -17.00 -33.51
N ARG A 194 -0.45 -17.10 -34.50
CA ARG A 194 0.19 -18.37 -34.89
C ARG A 194 0.99 -18.98 -33.74
N LYS A 195 1.75 -18.17 -33.00
CA LYS A 195 2.50 -18.62 -31.82
C LYS A 195 1.59 -19.16 -30.72
N ARG A 196 0.46 -18.50 -30.47
CA ARG A 196 -0.56 -18.98 -29.51
C ARG A 196 -1.18 -20.30 -29.96
N LEU A 197 -1.46 -20.47 -31.25
CA LEU A 197 -1.98 -21.72 -31.80
C LEU A 197 -0.97 -22.86 -31.70
N MET A 198 0.31 -22.60 -32.00
CA MET A 198 1.38 -23.60 -31.83
C MET A 198 1.56 -23.98 -30.36
N ALA A 199 1.56 -23.01 -29.44
CA ALA A 199 1.66 -23.28 -28.00
C ALA A 199 0.46 -24.09 -27.48
N ALA A 200 -0.75 -23.78 -27.94
CA ALA A 200 -1.95 -24.56 -27.59
C ALA A 200 -1.91 -25.98 -28.18
N ALA A 201 -1.35 -26.16 -29.38
CA ALA A 201 -1.16 -27.48 -29.98
C ALA A 201 -0.12 -28.31 -29.22
N GLU A 202 1.00 -27.70 -28.82
CA GLU A 202 2.03 -28.33 -27.99
C GLU A 202 1.47 -28.75 -26.62
N GLU A 203 0.61 -27.92 -26.02
CA GLU A 203 -0.06 -28.28 -24.76
C GLU A 203 -0.98 -29.49 -24.93
N ARG A 204 -1.74 -29.57 -26.04
CA ARG A 204 -2.58 -30.74 -26.35
C ARG A 204 -1.74 -32.00 -26.54
N GLU A 205 -0.63 -31.91 -27.26
CA GLU A 205 0.29 -33.04 -27.45
C GLU A 205 0.89 -33.50 -26.11
N ARG A 206 1.26 -32.56 -25.24
CA ARG A 206 1.77 -32.85 -23.90
C ARG A 206 0.73 -33.57 -23.04
N ARG A 207 -0.54 -33.15 -23.09
CA ARG A 207 -1.66 -33.80 -22.38
C ARG A 207 -1.88 -35.23 -22.88
N GLN A 208 -1.89 -35.43 -24.20
CA GLN A 208 -2.01 -36.77 -24.81
C GLN A 208 -0.85 -37.69 -24.39
N LYS A 209 0.39 -37.19 -24.36
CA LYS A 209 1.56 -37.96 -23.91
C LYS A 209 1.51 -38.34 -22.43
N MET A 210 0.90 -37.52 -21.58
CA MET A 210 0.76 -37.81 -20.15
C MET A 210 -0.40 -38.78 -19.84
N GLY A 211 -1.14 -39.25 -20.85
CA GLY A 211 -2.20 -40.23 -20.67
C GLY A 211 -3.38 -39.72 -19.84
N THR A 212 -3.47 -38.40 -19.61
CA THR A 212 -4.64 -37.80 -18.99
C THR A 212 -5.76 -37.85 -20.04
N PRO A 213 -6.86 -38.60 -19.81
CA PRO A 213 -7.93 -38.69 -20.78
C PRO A 213 -8.48 -37.28 -21.05
N ASP A 214 -8.63 -36.97 -22.34
CA ASP A 214 -9.24 -35.76 -22.87
C ASP A 214 -10.76 -35.82 -22.63
N SER A 215 -11.19 -36.09 -21.38
CA SER A 215 -12.61 -36.02 -21.05
C SER A 215 -12.99 -34.55 -21.14
N GLU A 216 -13.71 -34.21 -22.21
CA GLU A 216 -14.46 -32.96 -22.40
C GLU A 216 -15.53 -32.72 -21.33
N GLU A 217 -15.49 -33.45 -20.21
CA GLU A 217 -16.07 -33.00 -18.96
C GLU A 217 -15.17 -31.88 -18.44
N GLU A 218 -15.39 -30.64 -18.94
CA GLU A 218 -15.07 -29.45 -18.15
C GLU A 218 -15.55 -29.78 -16.75
N SER A 219 -14.61 -29.94 -15.80
CA SER A 219 -14.98 -30.23 -14.43
C SER A 219 -16.06 -29.23 -14.04
N GLU A 220 -17.11 -29.64 -13.31
CA GLU A 220 -18.14 -28.68 -12.91
C GLU A 220 -17.53 -27.43 -12.25
N GLU A 221 -16.34 -27.59 -11.68
CA GLU A 221 -15.49 -26.53 -11.15
C GLU A 221 -15.01 -25.51 -12.21
N ASP A 222 -14.55 -25.95 -13.38
CA ASP A 222 -14.12 -25.07 -14.48
C ASP A 222 -15.29 -24.36 -15.15
N ALA A 223 -16.43 -25.04 -15.30
CA ALA A 223 -17.68 -24.42 -15.76
C ALA A 223 -18.19 -23.39 -14.73
N LYS A 224 -18.11 -23.67 -13.43
CA LYS A 224 -18.42 -22.70 -12.35
C LYS A 224 -17.45 -21.53 -12.35
N LYS A 225 -16.15 -21.75 -12.58
CA LYS A 225 -15.13 -20.68 -12.69
C LYS A 225 -15.41 -19.77 -13.90
N ARG A 226 -15.72 -20.33 -15.06
CA ARG A 226 -16.11 -19.55 -16.25
C ARG A 226 -17.35 -18.68 -16.00
N LYS A 227 -18.41 -19.25 -15.40
CA LYS A 227 -19.61 -18.49 -15.03
C LYS A 227 -19.31 -17.34 -14.06
N ARG A 228 -18.48 -17.57 -13.04
CA ARG A 228 -18.05 -16.49 -12.12
C ARG A 228 -17.24 -15.40 -12.83
N ILE A 229 -16.38 -15.77 -13.78
CA ILE A 229 -15.58 -14.80 -14.55
C ILE A 229 -16.49 -13.97 -15.46
N GLU A 230 -17.49 -14.61 -16.09
CA GLU A 230 -18.46 -13.94 -16.96
C GLU A 230 -19.35 -12.97 -16.18
N GLU A 231 -19.89 -13.40 -15.04
CA GLU A 231 -20.67 -12.55 -14.13
C GLU A 231 -19.85 -11.35 -13.63
N ARG A 232 -18.58 -11.58 -13.28
CA ARG A 232 -17.67 -10.49 -12.87
C ARG A 232 -17.38 -9.52 -14.00
N MET A 233 -17.26 -10.00 -15.23
CA MET A 233 -17.06 -9.16 -16.42
C MET A 233 -18.31 -8.32 -16.75
N GLU A 234 -19.51 -8.87 -16.51
CA GLU A 234 -20.77 -8.17 -16.69
C GLU A 234 -20.93 -7.06 -15.65
N ILE A 235 -20.65 -7.35 -14.37
CA ILE A 235 -20.62 -6.34 -13.29
C ILE A 235 -19.64 -5.21 -13.64
N LEU A 236 -18.45 -5.51 -14.15
CA LEU A 236 -17.48 -4.50 -14.55
C LEU A 236 -17.94 -3.68 -15.76
N ARG A 237 -18.67 -4.26 -16.72
CA ARG A 237 -19.28 -3.51 -17.82
C ARG A 237 -20.37 -2.57 -17.33
N GLU A 238 -21.22 -3.02 -16.41
CA GLU A 238 -22.25 -2.18 -15.81
C GLU A 238 -21.66 -1.05 -14.97
N ALA A 239 -20.61 -1.33 -14.19
CA ALA A 239 -19.87 -0.32 -13.43
C ALA A 239 -19.29 0.75 -14.36
N LYS A 240 -18.60 0.35 -15.45
CA LYS A 240 -18.08 1.29 -16.46
C LYS A 240 -19.19 2.07 -17.18
N LYS A 241 -20.38 1.50 -17.34
CA LYS A 241 -21.52 2.20 -17.94
C LYS A 241 -22.09 3.25 -16.99
N LYS A 242 -22.21 2.95 -15.69
CA LYS A 242 -22.61 3.90 -14.65
C LYS A 242 -21.60 5.04 -14.48
N GLU A 243 -20.31 4.72 -14.54
CA GLU A 243 -19.23 5.72 -14.45
C GLU A 243 -19.26 6.71 -15.62
N ARG A 244 -19.52 6.24 -16.85
CA ARG A 244 -19.66 7.12 -18.03
C ARG A 244 -20.88 8.03 -18.00
N VAL A 245 -21.97 7.62 -17.34
CA VAL A 245 -23.22 8.42 -17.32
C VAL A 245 -23.22 9.43 -16.17
N ASN A 246 -22.51 9.17 -15.07
CA ASN A 246 -22.56 10.05 -13.90
C ASN A 246 -21.53 11.21 -13.91
N TRP A 247 -20.41 11.14 -14.63
CA TRP A 247 -19.42 12.23 -14.56
C TRP A 247 -19.80 13.47 -15.39
N LEU A 248 -20.50 13.30 -16.51
CA LEU A 248 -20.83 14.40 -17.43
C LEU A 248 -21.60 15.57 -16.77
N PRO A 249 -22.62 15.35 -15.92
CA PRO A 249 -23.29 16.45 -15.21
C PRO A 249 -22.38 17.17 -14.20
N TYR A 250 -21.45 16.47 -13.54
CA TYR A 250 -20.49 17.11 -12.63
C TYR A 250 -19.43 17.92 -13.39
N ALA A 251 -18.96 17.43 -14.54
CA ALA A 251 -18.02 18.18 -15.40
C ALA A 251 -18.66 19.45 -15.98
N LEU A 252 -19.90 19.34 -16.47
CA LEU A 252 -20.68 20.50 -16.96
C LEU A 252 -21.02 21.48 -15.83
N GLY A 253 -21.41 20.97 -14.66
CA GLY A 253 -21.66 21.80 -13.48
C GLY A 253 -20.41 22.55 -13.02
N GLY A 254 -19.26 21.87 -12.97
CA GLY A 254 -17.98 22.49 -12.62
C GLY A 254 -17.53 23.57 -13.61
N LEU A 255 -17.69 23.34 -14.91
CA LEU A 255 -17.39 24.33 -15.95
C LEU A 255 -18.29 25.57 -15.86
N PHE A 256 -19.58 25.39 -15.54
CA PHE A 256 -20.51 26.50 -15.39
C PHE A 256 -20.16 27.39 -14.19
N VAL A 257 -19.83 26.78 -13.04
CA VAL A 257 -19.37 27.52 -11.85
C VAL A 257 -18.06 28.27 -12.13
N ALA A 258 -17.11 27.64 -12.81
CA ALA A 258 -15.86 28.27 -13.20
C ALA A 258 -16.07 29.46 -14.16
N TYR A 259 -16.99 29.35 -15.11
CA TYR A 259 -17.34 30.43 -16.04
C TYR A 259 -17.96 31.64 -15.32
N ILE A 260 -18.87 31.42 -14.37
CA ILE A 260 -19.44 32.50 -13.55
C ILE A 260 -18.33 33.18 -12.75
N PHE A 261 -17.47 32.40 -12.09
CA PHE A 261 -16.38 32.95 -11.29
C PHE A 261 -15.40 33.78 -12.12
N PHE A 262 -15.05 33.31 -13.33
CA PHE A 262 -14.18 34.05 -14.25
C PHE A 262 -14.84 35.35 -14.75
N ASN A 263 -16.14 35.35 -15.04
CA ASN A 263 -16.84 36.57 -15.45
C ASN A 263 -16.94 37.59 -14.30
N VAL A 264 -17.22 37.14 -13.08
CA VAL A 264 -17.23 38.02 -11.90
C VAL A 264 -15.85 38.63 -11.66
N LEU A 265 -14.78 37.82 -11.69
CA LEU A 265 -13.42 38.34 -11.52
C LEU A 265 -12.99 39.26 -12.66
N ASN A 266 -13.41 39.03 -13.91
CA ASN A 266 -13.04 39.89 -15.02
C ASN A 266 -13.76 41.25 -14.99
N VAL A 267 -15.00 41.28 -14.46
CA VAL A 267 -15.77 42.51 -14.23
C VAL A 267 -15.16 43.34 -13.10
N PHE A 268 -14.65 42.71 -12.04
CA PHE A 268 -14.02 43.43 -10.92
C PHE A 268 -12.52 43.72 -11.13
N GLY A 269 -11.81 42.94 -11.95
CA GLY A 269 -10.36 43.06 -12.16
C GLY A 269 -9.95 44.07 -13.25
N SER A 270 -10.89 44.57 -14.06
CA SER A 270 -10.60 45.55 -15.12
C SER A 270 -10.51 47.01 -14.61
N GLY A 271 -10.51 47.23 -13.29
CA GLY A 271 -10.61 48.56 -12.67
C GLY A 271 -9.30 49.26 -12.29
N ASP A 272 -8.16 48.58 -12.17
CA ASP A 272 -6.97 49.16 -11.50
C ASP A 272 -5.61 48.83 -12.17
N THR A 273 -5.46 49.05 -13.48
CA THR A 273 -4.14 48.96 -14.16
C THR A 273 -3.63 50.29 -14.72
N SER A 274 -4.10 51.42 -14.20
CA SER A 274 -3.62 52.75 -14.59
C SER A 274 -2.98 53.51 -13.43
N LYS A 275 -1.84 53.03 -12.90
CA LYS A 275 -0.80 53.87 -12.25
C LYS A 275 0.35 53.04 -11.70
N LYS A 276 1.42 52.91 -12.48
CA LYS A 276 2.80 53.05 -11.99
C LYS A 276 3.74 53.15 -13.18
N ASP A 277 3.73 54.34 -13.77
CA ASP A 277 4.85 54.87 -14.51
C ASP A 277 5.95 55.25 -13.51
N ASP A 278 7.18 55.09 -13.98
CA ASP A 278 8.37 55.89 -13.70
C ASP A 278 8.82 56.00 -12.24
N ASP A 279 9.89 55.28 -11.91
CA ASP A 279 11.11 55.83 -11.30
C ASP A 279 12.04 54.65 -10.96
N ASP A 280 13.13 54.51 -11.69
CA ASP A 280 14.44 54.08 -11.17
C ASP A 280 15.49 54.19 -12.31
N ASP A 281 15.75 55.44 -12.69
CA ASP A 281 17.08 55.89 -13.11
C ASP A 281 17.90 56.16 -11.83
N LYS A 282 19.13 55.64 -11.77
CA LYS A 282 20.30 55.95 -10.88
C LYS A 282 20.90 54.68 -10.26
N ASP A 283 22.20 54.44 -10.21
CA ASP A 283 23.41 55.23 -10.47
C ASP A 283 24.54 54.24 -10.86
N ASP A 284 25.62 54.81 -11.40
CA ASP A 284 26.91 54.23 -11.83
C ASP A 284 27.57 53.15 -10.92
#